data_AF-A0A8T3PBB3-F1
#
_entry.id   AF-A0A8T3PBB3-F1
#
_cell.length_a   1.000
_cell.length_b   1.000
_cell.length_c   1.000
_cell.angle_alpha   90.00
_cell.angle_beta   90.00
_cell.angle_gamma   90.00
#
_symmetry.space_group_name_H-M   'P 1'
#
loop_
_entity.id
_entity.type
_entity.pdbx_description
1 polymer ?
#
loop_
_entity_poly.entity_id
_entity_poly.type
_entity_poly.pdbx_seq_one_letter_code
_entity_poly.pdbx_strand_id
1 'polypeptide(L)'
;MTPFEAVTYFFHEVAENVGMDDQTRAVLAGTYREIRVQIPLRRDDGTVETVYGYRVQHNGARGPYKGGVRYHPHADLEEVRALAALMTWKTALVDVPFGGAKGGIQVDPTSLSTAEQERMTRRFMSQVSYIVGTNRDIMAPDMNTNAQTMAWMMDAYGQRSGHTPAIVTGKPVQLGGSLGREAAT
;
A
#
# COMPACT_ATOMS: atom_id res chain seq x y z
N MET A 1 5.76 21.06 8.18
CA MET A 1 6.35 19.71 8.29
C MET A 1 5.42 18.76 7.56
N THR A 2 5.88 18.11 6.50
CA THR A 2 5.10 17.07 5.81
C THR A 2 4.97 15.84 6.71
N PRO A 3 4.00 14.93 6.45
CA PRO A 3 3.92 13.67 7.17
C PRO A 3 5.21 12.87 7.11
N PHE A 4 5.92 12.91 5.98
CA PHE A 4 7.17 12.18 5.81
C PHE A 4 8.30 12.79 6.64
N GLU A 5 8.45 14.11 6.62
CA GLU A 5 9.42 14.83 7.46
C GLU A 5 9.24 14.53 8.96
N ALA A 6 7.98 14.45 9.42
CA ALA A 6 7.66 14.13 10.80
C ALA A 6 8.10 12.71 11.19
N VAL A 7 7.93 11.72 10.30
CA VAL A 7 8.39 10.34 10.54
C VAL A 7 9.92 10.26 10.49
N THR A 8 10.56 10.93 9.52
CA THR A 8 12.02 10.91 9.38
C THR A 8 12.74 11.65 10.51
N TYR A 9 12.10 12.65 11.13
CA TYR A 9 12.62 13.33 12.32
C TYR A 9 12.92 12.34 13.44
N PHE A 10 11.95 11.50 13.81
CA PHE A 10 12.15 10.49 14.86
C PHE A 10 13.17 9.42 14.47
N PHE A 11 13.20 9.04 13.18
CA PHE A 11 14.23 8.12 12.69
C PHE A 11 15.65 8.69 12.90
N HIS A 12 15.85 9.98 12.59
CA HIS A 12 17.14 10.63 12.73
C HIS A 12 17.58 10.76 14.19
N GLU A 13 16.67 11.10 15.10
CA GLU A 13 16.93 11.14 16.53
C GLU A 13 17.41 9.76 17.05
N VAL A 14 16.73 8.68 16.64
CA VAL A 14 17.13 7.31 17.02
C VAL A 14 18.45 6.91 16.37
N ALA A 15 18.67 7.24 15.10
CA ALA A 15 19.91 6.90 14.38
C ALA A 15 21.14 7.52 15.06
N GLU A 16 21.03 8.74 15.57
CA GLU A 16 22.08 9.40 16.34
C GLU A 16 22.32 8.70 17.69
N ASN A 17 21.26 8.39 18.41
CA ASN A 17 21.35 7.73 19.72
C ASN A 17 21.99 6.34 19.65
N VAL A 18 21.85 5.61 18.54
CA VAL A 18 22.45 4.29 18.36
C VAL A 18 23.82 4.33 17.65
N GLY A 19 24.33 5.52 17.31
CA GLY A 19 25.60 5.67 16.59
C GLY A 19 25.58 5.05 15.20
N MET A 20 24.46 5.15 14.49
CA MET A 20 24.31 4.62 13.12
C MET A 20 25.24 5.36 12.15
N ASP A 21 25.93 4.62 11.29
CA ASP A 21 26.78 5.22 10.27
C ASP A 21 25.96 5.95 9.19
N ASP A 22 26.58 6.96 8.57
CA ASP A 22 25.90 7.83 7.61
C ASP A 22 25.37 7.09 6.37
N GLN A 23 26.03 6.01 5.95
CA GLN A 23 25.62 5.25 4.76
C GLN A 23 24.34 4.48 5.05
N THR A 24 24.29 3.77 6.19
CA THR A 24 23.09 3.08 6.66
C THR A 24 21.96 4.07 6.92
N ARG A 25 22.26 5.21 7.57
CA ARG A 25 21.28 6.28 7.85
C ARG A 25 20.66 6.82 6.56
N ALA A 26 21.47 7.08 5.53
CA ALA A 26 20.98 7.59 4.25
C ALA A 26 20.06 6.59 3.53
N VAL A 27 20.42 5.30 3.52
CA VAL A 27 19.61 4.25 2.90
C VAL A 27 18.27 4.05 3.62
N LEU A 28 18.28 4.12 4.95
CA LEU A 28 17.09 3.90 5.79
C LEU A 28 16.15 5.11 5.89
N ALA A 29 16.66 6.32 5.67
CA ALA A 29 15.85 7.54 5.58
C ALA A 29 15.09 7.66 4.25
N GLY A 30 15.62 7.06 3.18
CA GLY A 30 15.06 7.14 1.85
C GLY A 30 14.03 6.04 1.53
N THR A 31 13.28 6.24 0.45
CA THR A 31 12.39 5.23 -0.12
C THR A 31 13.09 4.51 -1.27
N TYR A 32 13.02 3.17 -1.28
CA TYR A 32 13.60 2.37 -2.36
C TYR A 32 12.93 2.61 -3.71
N ARG A 33 11.60 2.75 -3.74
CA ARG A 33 10.84 2.99 -4.97
C ARG A 33 9.51 3.67 -4.69
N GLU A 34 9.16 4.60 -5.56
CA GLU A 34 7.90 5.32 -5.51
C GLU A 34 7.26 5.33 -6.89
N ILE A 35 5.98 5.00 -6.95
CA ILE A 35 5.23 4.95 -8.20
C ILE A 35 3.96 5.77 -8.04
N ARG A 36 3.78 6.73 -8.94
CA ARG A 36 2.51 7.40 -9.20
C ARG A 36 1.90 6.83 -10.48
N VAL A 37 0.63 6.46 -10.42
CA VAL A 37 -0.12 5.98 -11.58
C VAL A 37 -1.37 6.82 -11.80
N GLN A 38 -1.71 7.05 -13.06
CA GLN A 38 -2.98 7.65 -13.44
C GLN A 38 -4.06 6.56 -13.50
N ILE A 39 -5.24 6.85 -12.95
CA ILE A 39 -6.41 5.98 -12.99
C ILE A 39 -7.55 6.76 -13.66
N PRO A 40 -7.77 6.55 -14.97
CA PRO A 40 -8.98 7.04 -15.63
C PRO A 40 -10.21 6.30 -15.08
N LEU A 41 -11.08 7.01 -14.36
CA LEU A 41 -12.30 6.48 -13.78
C LEU A 41 -13.50 6.95 -14.59
N ARG A 42 -14.18 6.00 -15.23
CA ARG A 42 -15.50 6.25 -15.81
C ARG A 42 -16.56 6.18 -14.70
N ARG A 43 -17.24 7.30 -14.51
CA ARG A 43 -18.36 7.47 -13.58
C ARG A 43 -19.63 6.80 -14.13
N ASP A 44 -20.58 6.56 -13.25
CA ASP A 44 -21.87 5.93 -13.59
C ASP A 44 -22.71 6.82 -14.52
N ASP A 45 -22.53 8.14 -14.47
CA ASP A 45 -23.16 9.11 -15.39
C ASP A 45 -22.50 9.17 -16.79
N GLY A 46 -21.44 8.39 -17.00
CA GLY A 46 -20.70 8.31 -18.27
C GLY A 46 -19.53 9.29 -18.40
N THR A 47 -19.38 10.23 -17.46
CA THR A 47 -18.22 11.13 -17.42
C THR A 47 -16.93 10.36 -17.09
N VAL A 48 -15.79 10.95 -17.40
CA VAL A 48 -14.47 10.38 -17.08
C VAL A 48 -13.69 11.41 -16.28
N GLU A 49 -13.25 11.01 -15.10
CA GLU A 49 -12.30 11.79 -14.31
C GLU A 49 -10.98 11.04 -14.21
N THR A 50 -9.92 11.77 -13.85
CA THR A 50 -8.62 11.18 -13.57
C THR A 50 -8.36 11.22 -12.07
N VAL A 51 -8.13 10.05 -11.49
CA VAL A 51 -7.69 9.87 -10.10
C VAL A 51 -6.23 9.43 -10.09
N TYR A 52 -5.48 9.77 -9.05
CA TYR A 52 -4.09 9.35 -8.89
C TYR A 52 -3.95 8.27 -7.82
N GLY A 53 -3.20 7.24 -8.17
CA GLY A 53 -2.79 6.18 -7.25
C GLY A 53 -1.29 6.23 -6.97
N TYR A 54 -0.90 5.79 -5.78
CA TYR A 54 0.47 5.72 -5.32
C TYR A 54 0.78 4.35 -4.77
N ARG A 55 1.99 3.83 -5.04
CA ARG A 55 2.57 2.68 -4.32
C ARG A 55 4.03 2.99 -4.01
N VAL A 56 4.35 3.08 -2.73
CA VAL A 56 5.69 3.33 -2.21
C VAL A 56 6.21 2.05 -1.55
N GLN A 57 7.40 1.62 -1.98
CA GLN A 57 8.18 0.55 -1.40
C GLN A 57 9.36 1.22 -0.66
N HIS A 58 9.32 1.24 0.66
CA HIS A 58 10.30 1.97 1.48
C HIS A 58 11.59 1.19 1.62
N ASN A 59 11.54 0.01 2.26
CA ASN A 59 12.71 -0.84 2.46
C ASN A 59 12.32 -2.32 2.44
N GLY A 60 13.08 -3.13 1.69
CA GLY A 60 12.83 -4.57 1.49
C GLY A 60 13.92 -5.47 2.07
N ALA A 61 14.79 -4.97 2.94
CA ALA A 61 15.97 -5.72 3.41
C ALA A 61 15.60 -6.98 4.20
N ARG A 62 14.44 -6.99 4.89
CA ARG A 62 13.97 -8.13 5.70
C ARG A 62 13.06 -9.11 4.95
N GLY A 63 12.73 -8.84 3.69
CA GLY A 63 11.82 -9.67 2.90
C GLY A 63 10.88 -8.88 1.99
N PRO A 64 9.84 -9.52 1.45
CA PRO A 64 8.87 -8.87 0.58
C PRO A 64 8.26 -7.63 1.23
N TYR A 65 7.90 -6.64 0.41
CA TYR A 65 7.25 -5.44 0.91
C TYR A 65 5.83 -5.75 1.41
N LYS A 66 5.45 -5.13 2.53
CA LYS A 66 4.10 -5.28 3.09
C LYS A 66 3.50 -3.94 3.45
N GLY A 67 2.25 -3.75 3.03
CA GLY A 67 1.38 -2.75 3.64
C GLY A 67 0.15 -2.40 2.83
N GLY A 68 -0.75 -1.69 3.51
CA GLY A 68 -2.12 -1.46 3.05
C GLY A 68 -2.25 -0.48 1.88
N VAL A 69 -3.47 -0.40 1.34
CA VAL A 69 -3.88 0.61 0.36
C VAL A 69 -4.99 1.46 0.98
N ARG A 70 -4.83 2.78 0.99
CA ARG A 70 -5.80 3.73 1.56
C ARG A 70 -6.60 4.44 0.47
N TYR A 71 -7.91 4.59 0.65
CA TYR A 71 -8.72 5.49 -0.18
C TYR A 71 -9.05 6.75 0.63
N HIS A 72 -8.44 7.89 0.29
CA HIS A 72 -8.67 9.13 1.01
C HIS A 72 -8.32 10.36 0.15
N PRO A 73 -9.02 11.50 0.27
CA PRO A 73 -8.72 12.71 -0.50
C PRO A 73 -7.30 13.27 -0.28
N HIS A 74 -6.71 12.96 0.88
CA HIS A 74 -5.35 13.36 1.25
C HIS A 74 -4.32 12.24 1.15
N ALA A 75 -4.65 11.11 0.50
CA ALA A 75 -3.71 10.02 0.23
C ALA A 75 -2.74 10.37 -0.91
N ASP A 76 -1.95 11.44 -0.71
CA ASP A 76 -0.91 11.90 -1.61
C ASP A 76 0.43 11.16 -1.40
N LEU A 77 1.44 11.53 -2.18
CA LEU A 77 2.75 10.89 -2.12
C LEU A 77 3.42 11.06 -0.74
N GLU A 78 3.31 12.22 -0.09
CA GLU A 78 3.95 12.49 1.19
C GLU A 78 3.34 11.63 2.31
N GLU A 79 2.02 11.49 2.34
CA GLU A 79 1.34 10.61 3.29
C GLU A 79 1.75 9.14 3.07
N VAL A 80 1.76 8.69 1.80
CA VAL A 80 2.08 7.30 1.47
C VAL A 80 3.55 6.97 1.77
N ARG A 81 4.49 7.91 1.59
CA ARG A 81 5.89 7.78 2.02
C ARG A 81 6.00 7.57 3.52
N ALA A 82 5.37 8.44 4.31
CA ALA A 82 5.37 8.37 5.77
C ALA A 82 4.85 7.01 6.28
N LEU A 83 3.72 6.56 5.73
CA LEU A 83 3.12 5.29 6.12
C LEU A 83 3.94 4.07 5.65
N ALA A 84 4.63 4.14 4.52
CA ALA A 84 5.51 3.07 4.05
C ALA A 84 6.77 2.92 4.93
N ALA A 85 7.34 4.04 5.39
CA ALA A 85 8.41 4.05 6.38
C ALA A 85 7.95 3.41 7.69
N LEU A 86 6.79 3.84 8.23
CA LEU A 86 6.21 3.25 9.43
C LEU A 86 5.94 1.74 9.28
N MET A 87 5.55 1.26 8.09
CA MET A 87 5.41 -0.17 7.85
C MET A 87 6.74 -0.92 7.96
N THR A 88 7.86 -0.32 7.52
CA THR A 88 9.20 -0.92 7.66
C THR A 88 9.55 -1.10 9.13
N TRP A 89 9.34 -0.05 9.94
CA TRP A 89 9.64 -0.10 11.36
C TRP A 89 8.70 -1.02 12.12
N LYS A 90 7.41 -1.02 11.78
CA LYS A 90 6.42 -1.91 12.40
C LYS A 90 6.75 -3.38 12.16
N THR A 91 7.07 -3.77 10.92
CA THR A 91 7.39 -5.17 10.60
C THR A 91 8.70 -5.62 11.23
N ALA A 92 9.68 -4.71 11.32
CA ALA A 92 10.92 -4.92 12.08
C ALA A 92 10.65 -5.15 13.57
N LEU A 93 9.84 -4.27 14.18
CA LEU A 93 9.55 -4.29 15.61
C LEU A 93 8.83 -5.56 16.07
N VAL A 94 7.88 -6.06 15.29
CA VAL A 94 7.13 -7.30 15.62
C VAL A 94 7.75 -8.57 15.04
N ASP A 95 9.00 -8.46 14.55
CA ASP A 95 9.82 -9.55 14.04
C ASP A 95 9.15 -10.44 12.97
N VAL A 96 8.47 -9.83 12.00
CA VAL A 96 7.94 -10.55 10.83
C VAL A 96 8.82 -10.32 9.59
N PRO A 97 8.99 -11.32 8.70
CA PRO A 97 9.94 -11.27 7.58
C PRO A 97 9.39 -10.45 6.39
N PHE A 98 9.07 -9.18 6.65
CA PHE A 98 8.56 -8.24 5.68
C PHE A 98 9.32 -6.92 5.74
N GLY A 99 9.51 -6.32 4.57
CA GLY A 99 9.81 -4.90 4.43
C GLY A 99 8.55 -4.03 4.57
N GLY A 100 8.71 -2.72 4.35
CA GLY A 100 7.61 -1.76 4.42
C GLY A 100 7.20 -1.20 3.07
N ALA A 101 5.91 -1.23 2.78
CA ALA A 101 5.31 -0.51 1.67
C ALA A 101 3.96 0.09 2.06
N LYS A 102 3.47 1.02 1.27
CA LYS A 102 2.12 1.54 1.39
C LYS A 102 1.60 1.96 0.02
N GLY A 103 0.28 1.86 -0.18
CA GLY A 103 -0.39 2.44 -1.32
C GLY A 103 -1.49 3.40 -0.89
N GLY A 104 -1.89 4.24 -1.83
CA GLY A 104 -2.99 5.19 -1.65
C GLY A 104 -3.66 5.46 -2.99
N ILE A 105 -4.96 5.73 -2.97
CA ILE A 105 -5.66 6.37 -4.09
C ILE A 105 -6.27 7.66 -3.55
N GLN A 106 -5.93 8.77 -4.18
CA GLN A 106 -6.31 10.10 -3.75
C GLN A 106 -7.75 10.40 -4.20
N VAL A 107 -8.72 9.91 -3.43
CA VAL A 107 -10.15 9.95 -3.76
C VAL A 107 -11.02 9.99 -2.51
N ASP A 108 -12.17 10.64 -2.59
CA ASP A 108 -13.25 10.46 -1.61
C ASP A 108 -14.09 9.23 -1.97
N PRO A 109 -13.97 8.10 -1.25
CA PRO A 109 -14.72 6.89 -1.58
C PRO A 109 -16.23 7.05 -1.35
N THR A 110 -16.67 8.03 -0.54
CA THR A 110 -18.10 8.28 -0.30
C THR A 110 -18.78 8.93 -1.51
N SER A 111 -17.98 9.57 -2.38
CA SER A 111 -18.43 10.12 -3.66
C SER A 111 -18.53 9.08 -4.78
N LEU A 112 -18.17 7.82 -4.51
CA LEU A 112 -18.14 6.74 -5.49
C LEU A 112 -19.19 5.68 -5.18
N SER A 113 -19.88 5.22 -6.22
CA SER A 113 -20.69 4.00 -6.12
C SER A 113 -19.80 2.76 -5.93
N THR A 114 -20.37 1.67 -5.43
CA THR A 114 -19.64 0.38 -5.30
C THR A 114 -19.04 -0.07 -6.64
N ALA A 115 -19.76 0.15 -7.74
CA ALA A 115 -19.30 -0.22 -9.07
C ALA A 115 -18.14 0.67 -9.55
N GLU A 116 -18.17 1.97 -9.24
CA GLU A 116 -17.06 2.90 -9.49
C GLU A 116 -15.82 2.52 -8.67
N GLN A 117 -16.00 2.19 -7.38
CA GLN A 117 -14.92 1.73 -6.52
C GLN A 117 -14.29 0.44 -7.04
N GLU A 118 -15.09 -0.52 -7.52
CA GLU A 118 -14.58 -1.74 -8.15
C GLU A 118 -13.73 -1.41 -9.39
N ARG A 119 -14.28 -0.61 -10.32
CA ARG A 119 -13.56 -0.21 -11.55
C ARG A 119 -12.23 0.47 -11.23
N MET A 120 -12.25 1.41 -10.29
CA MET A 120 -11.06 2.12 -9.81
C MET A 120 -10.03 1.14 -9.21
N THR A 121 -10.47 0.26 -8.31
CA THR A 121 -9.61 -0.73 -7.63
C THR A 121 -8.91 -1.65 -8.64
N ARG A 122 -9.66 -2.18 -9.61
CA ARG A 122 -9.13 -3.08 -10.64
C ARG A 122 -8.12 -2.39 -11.55
N ARG A 123 -8.39 -1.13 -11.91
CA ARG A 123 -7.48 -0.30 -12.70
C ARG A 123 -6.20 0.01 -11.93
N PHE A 124 -6.30 0.41 -10.66
CA PHE A 124 -5.13 0.63 -9.81
C PHE A 124 -4.25 -0.63 -9.74
N MET A 125 -4.83 -1.79 -9.43
CA MET A 125 -4.08 -3.04 -9.36
C MET A 125 -3.39 -3.38 -10.68
N SER A 126 -4.08 -3.18 -11.82
CA SER A 126 -3.47 -3.38 -13.14
C SER A 126 -2.26 -2.47 -13.35
N GLN A 127 -2.36 -1.19 -12.95
CA GLN A 127 -1.31 -0.20 -13.13
C GLN A 127 -0.08 -0.46 -12.27
N VAL A 128 -0.22 -1.10 -11.11
CA VAL A 128 0.93 -1.41 -10.21
C VAL A 128 1.37 -2.88 -10.28
N SER A 129 0.72 -3.68 -11.13
CA SER A 129 0.92 -5.14 -11.22
C SER A 129 2.39 -5.56 -11.45
N TYR A 130 3.18 -4.73 -12.13
CA TYR A 130 4.58 -5.03 -12.45
C TYR A 130 5.56 -4.87 -11.27
N ILE A 131 5.13 -4.29 -10.14
CA ILE A 131 5.96 -4.18 -8.91
C ILE A 131 5.48 -5.02 -7.75
N VAL A 132 4.29 -5.59 -7.85
CA VAL A 132 3.67 -6.45 -6.84
C VAL A 132 3.87 -7.92 -7.17
N GLY A 133 3.74 -8.76 -6.14
CA GLY A 133 3.98 -10.19 -6.27
C GLY A 133 3.97 -10.86 -4.90
N THR A 134 3.66 -12.15 -4.87
CA THR A 134 3.57 -12.94 -3.62
C THR A 134 4.87 -12.97 -2.82
N ASN A 135 6.01 -12.90 -3.52
CA ASN A 135 7.34 -12.84 -2.93
C ASN A 135 8.02 -11.47 -3.15
N ARG A 136 7.24 -10.45 -3.49
CA ARG A 136 7.77 -9.12 -3.84
C ARG A 136 7.09 -8.00 -3.06
N ASP A 137 5.79 -7.82 -3.21
CA ASP A 137 5.03 -6.77 -2.52
C ASP A 137 3.56 -7.19 -2.40
N ILE A 138 3.08 -7.28 -1.16
CA ILE A 138 1.78 -7.86 -0.78
C ILE A 138 0.90 -6.78 -0.15
N MET A 139 -0.21 -6.46 -0.80
CA MET A 139 -1.14 -5.42 -0.35
C MET A 139 -2.03 -5.91 0.81
N ALA A 140 -2.68 -4.96 1.49
CA ALA A 140 -3.63 -5.20 2.58
C ALA A 140 -4.70 -4.09 2.59
N PRO A 141 -5.76 -4.25 3.40
CA PRO A 141 -6.62 -3.13 3.75
C PRO A 141 -5.87 -2.05 4.54
N ASP A 142 -6.33 -0.82 4.36
CA ASP A 142 -6.13 0.35 5.20
C ASP A 142 -7.44 1.16 5.26
N MET A 143 -7.40 2.42 5.69
CA MET A 143 -8.58 3.28 5.78
C MET A 143 -9.38 3.30 4.47
N ASN A 144 -10.69 3.11 4.60
CA ASN A 144 -11.69 3.03 3.52
C ASN A 144 -11.44 1.94 2.46
N THR A 145 -10.68 0.91 2.81
CA THR A 145 -10.61 -0.34 2.05
C THR A 145 -10.82 -1.52 2.98
N ASN A 146 -11.26 -2.65 2.44
CA ASN A 146 -11.69 -3.78 3.24
C ASN A 146 -11.51 -5.10 2.48
N ALA A 147 -12.10 -6.17 3.00
CA ALA A 147 -12.07 -7.49 2.39
C ALA A 147 -12.60 -7.50 0.95
N GLN A 148 -13.66 -6.75 0.65
CA GLN A 148 -14.18 -6.64 -0.72
C GLN A 148 -13.17 -5.96 -1.65
N THR A 149 -12.50 -4.90 -1.20
CA THR A 149 -11.44 -4.26 -1.96
C THR A 149 -10.30 -5.23 -2.27
N MET A 150 -9.89 -6.04 -1.29
CA MET A 150 -8.85 -7.05 -1.48
C MET A 150 -9.30 -8.16 -2.43
N ALA A 151 -10.57 -8.55 -2.42
CA ALA A 151 -11.12 -9.50 -3.38
C ALA A 151 -10.99 -8.97 -4.82
N TRP A 152 -11.35 -7.72 -5.07
CA TRP A 152 -11.19 -7.09 -6.39
C TRP A 152 -9.73 -6.98 -6.83
N MET A 153 -8.80 -6.63 -5.92
CA MET A 153 -7.37 -6.57 -6.24
C MET A 153 -6.81 -7.95 -6.58
N MET A 154 -7.16 -8.99 -5.79
CA MET A 154 -6.75 -10.37 -6.06
C MET A 154 -7.24 -10.83 -7.44
N ASP A 155 -8.51 -10.59 -7.74
CA ASP A 155 -9.12 -10.96 -9.01
C ASP A 155 -8.49 -10.21 -10.19
N ALA A 156 -8.30 -8.89 -10.07
CA ALA A 156 -7.67 -8.06 -11.10
C ALA A 156 -6.23 -8.50 -11.42
N TYR A 157 -5.46 -8.89 -10.41
CA TYR A 157 -4.12 -9.45 -10.63
C TYR A 157 -4.20 -10.83 -11.29
N GLY A 158 -5.15 -11.66 -10.87
CA GLY A 158 -5.34 -13.00 -11.39
C GLY A 158 -5.69 -13.07 -12.88
N GLN A 159 -6.30 -12.03 -13.44
CA GLN A 159 -6.58 -11.94 -14.88
C GLN A 159 -5.32 -12.05 -15.76
N ARG A 160 -4.15 -11.64 -15.26
CA ARG A 160 -2.87 -11.74 -15.98
C ARG A 160 -1.96 -12.84 -15.44
N SER A 161 -2.00 -13.07 -14.14
CA SER A 161 -1.02 -13.91 -13.44
C SER A 161 -1.59 -15.27 -12.99
N GLY A 162 -2.85 -15.56 -13.30
CA GLY A 162 -3.55 -16.74 -12.79
C GLY A 162 -3.95 -16.61 -11.31
N HIS A 163 -4.70 -17.58 -10.81
CA HIS A 163 -5.23 -17.56 -9.45
C HIS A 163 -4.12 -17.48 -8.39
N THR A 164 -3.96 -16.31 -7.77
CA THR A 164 -2.84 -16.00 -6.87
C THR A 164 -3.33 -15.40 -5.53
N PRO A 165 -3.89 -16.19 -4.60
CA PRO A 165 -4.49 -15.67 -3.37
C PRO A 165 -3.53 -14.89 -2.48
N ALA A 166 -2.24 -15.23 -2.48
CA ALA A 166 -1.23 -14.63 -1.62
C ALA A 166 -0.80 -13.20 -2.05
N ILE A 167 -1.31 -12.66 -3.17
CA ILE A 167 -0.96 -11.31 -3.65
C ILE A 167 -1.45 -10.20 -2.72
N VAL A 168 -2.53 -10.47 -1.96
CA VAL A 168 -3.12 -9.57 -0.98
C VAL A 168 -3.49 -10.32 0.31
N THR A 169 -3.42 -9.64 1.45
CA THR A 169 -3.94 -10.13 2.74
C THR A 169 -5.23 -9.42 3.12
N GLY A 170 -5.97 -9.90 4.13
CA GLY A 170 -7.23 -9.26 4.55
C GLY A 170 -8.39 -9.51 3.58
N LYS A 171 -8.32 -10.62 2.83
CA LYS A 171 -9.40 -11.11 1.95
C LYS A 171 -10.56 -11.70 2.76
N PRO A 172 -11.74 -11.89 2.15
CA PRO A 172 -12.81 -12.71 2.73
C PRO A 172 -12.32 -14.14 2.96
N VAL A 173 -12.88 -14.84 3.95
CA VAL A 173 -12.52 -16.23 4.29
C VAL A 173 -12.68 -17.14 3.08
N GLN A 174 -13.76 -16.94 2.31
CA GLN A 174 -14.08 -17.69 1.10
C GLN A 174 -13.00 -17.60 0.00
N LEU A 175 -12.14 -16.57 0.05
CA LEU A 175 -11.06 -16.34 -0.91
C LEU A 175 -9.67 -16.58 -0.29
N GLY A 176 -9.58 -17.37 0.78
CA GLY A 176 -8.32 -17.65 1.47
C GLY A 176 -7.89 -16.54 2.44
N GLY A 177 -8.86 -15.83 3.02
CA GLY A 177 -8.66 -14.97 4.18
C GLY A 177 -8.43 -15.78 5.45
N SER A 178 -7.62 -15.25 6.38
CA SER A 178 -7.43 -15.87 7.69
C SER A 178 -8.61 -15.57 8.61
N LEU A 179 -9.09 -16.59 9.33
CA LEU A 179 -9.99 -16.39 10.46
C LEU A 179 -9.34 -15.45 11.50
N GLY A 180 -10.14 -14.61 12.15
CA GLY A 180 -9.69 -13.65 13.16
C GLY A 180 -8.94 -12.41 12.62
N ARG A 181 -8.67 -12.31 11.31
CA ARG A 181 -7.90 -11.19 10.73
C ARG A 181 -8.58 -9.83 10.94
N GLU A 182 -9.91 -9.80 10.93
CA GLU A 182 -10.69 -8.57 11.11
C GLU A 182 -10.51 -7.97 12.52
N ALA A 183 -10.36 -8.80 13.54
CA ALA A 183 -10.22 -8.39 14.94
C ALA A 183 -8.75 -8.21 15.41
N ALA A 184 -7.78 -8.33 14.50
CA ALA A 184 -6.35 -8.45 14.86
C ALA A 184 -5.58 -7.12 14.88
N THR A 185 -6.23 -5.97 14.64
CA THR A 185 -5.60 -4.64 14.58
C THR A 185 -6.18 -3.75 15.66
#